data_AF-A0A951B4U3-F1
#
_entry.id   AF-A0A951B4U3-F1
#
_cell.length_a   1.000
_cell.length_b   1.000
_cell.length_c   1.000
_cell.angle_alpha   90.00
_cell.angle_beta   90.00
_cell.angle_gamma   90.00
#
_symmetry.space_group_name_H-M   'P 1'
#
loop_
_entity.id
_entity.type
_entity.pdbx_description
1 polymer ?
#
loop_
_entity_poly.entity_id
_entity_poly.type
_entity_poly.pdbx_seq_one_letter_code
_entity_poly.pdbx_strand_id
1 'polypeptide(L)'
;IEWKQFLPVNKNGRNVLGYRLQGSYITGYQGKAAPPYERFYMGGENDIRGFDIRSVTPYAYIKNSLQFSLMNPDGSFVPASTTNPRVGGPCNLAQGNAIAPGYKCLNITIPINTLSFTGGDTSLVSNVEYRIPIVGPVTLAFFDDFGLDFNANSGQLQLSQINFNQLKATLFGCPSFNNNGVCTPGVPLTSLNSRDIKLVPGTNFVPRMSTGAELQVILPVVNAPFRIYYAYNPLILNSTTASANEITRGMFPAGGAGDYSYALAKQLYATPYLLREPRKTFRFTVSTTF
;
A
#
# COMPACT_ATOMS: atom_id res chain seq x y z
N ILE A 1 -14.89 6.18 19.55
CA ILE A 1 -16.26 6.13 20.11
C ILE A 1 -17.06 5.12 19.29
N GLU A 2 -17.86 4.29 19.93
CA GLU A 2 -18.70 3.31 19.26
C GLU A 2 -20.11 3.33 19.86
N TRP A 3 -21.12 3.26 19.00
CA TRP A 3 -22.51 3.08 19.37
C TRP A 3 -23.11 1.93 18.57
N LYS A 4 -23.79 1.02 19.26
CA LYS A 4 -24.51 -0.12 18.71
C LYS A 4 -25.91 -0.19 19.29
N GLN A 5 -26.90 -0.52 18.46
CA GLN A 5 -28.26 -0.76 18.92
C GLN A 5 -28.92 -1.85 18.08
N PHE A 6 -29.75 -2.65 18.73
CA PHE A 6 -30.59 -3.68 18.11
C PHE A 6 -32.05 -3.39 18.43
N LEU A 7 -32.89 -3.34 17.40
CA LEU A 7 -34.30 -2.97 17.47
C LEU A 7 -35.16 -4.12 16.94
N PRO A 8 -36.07 -4.69 17.74
CA PRO A 8 -37.07 -5.63 17.21
C PRO A 8 -38.03 -4.89 16.29
N VAL A 9 -38.25 -5.41 15.08
CA VAL A 9 -39.03 -4.72 14.04
C VAL A 9 -40.50 -5.17 13.99
N ASN A 10 -40.78 -6.42 14.37
CA ASN A 10 -42.14 -6.95 14.38
C ASN A 10 -42.67 -7.13 15.82
N LYS A 11 -44.01 -7.20 15.96
CA LYS A 11 -44.68 -7.38 17.26
C LYS A 11 -44.21 -8.61 18.03
N ASN A 12 -43.73 -9.63 17.32
CA ASN A 12 -43.25 -10.88 17.88
C ASN A 12 -41.75 -10.87 18.21
N GLY A 13 -41.03 -9.77 17.92
CA GLY A 13 -39.60 -9.61 18.17
C GLY A 13 -38.67 -10.53 17.37
N ARG A 14 -39.19 -11.25 16.37
CA ARG A 14 -38.42 -12.24 15.59
C ARG A 14 -37.39 -11.59 14.67
N ASN A 15 -37.73 -10.47 14.02
CA ASN A 15 -36.82 -9.80 13.11
C ASN A 15 -36.16 -8.62 13.83
N VAL A 16 -34.85 -8.45 13.62
CA VAL A 16 -34.06 -7.44 14.33
C VAL A 16 -33.35 -6.55 13.32
N LEU A 17 -33.49 -5.24 13.49
CA LEU A 17 -32.65 -4.24 12.83
C LEU A 17 -31.49 -3.90 13.78
N GLY A 18 -30.26 -4.24 13.39
CA GLY A 18 -29.05 -3.83 14.08
C GLY A 18 -28.39 -2.67 13.35
N TYR A 19 -27.81 -1.73 14.08
CA TYR A 19 -26.89 -0.77 13.49
C TYR A 19 -25.70 -0.49 14.40
N ARG A 20 -24.61 -0.06 13.77
CA ARG A 20 -23.38 0.42 14.42
C ARG A 20 -22.90 1.69 13.78
N LEU A 21 -22.36 2.55 14.62
CA LEU A 21 -21.60 3.74 14.25
C LEU A 21 -20.30 3.74 15.06
N GLN A 22 -19.17 3.83 14.40
CA GLN A 22 -17.87 3.95 15.04
C GLN A 22 -17.08 5.10 14.42
N GLY A 23 -16.59 6.00 15.26
CA GLY A 23 -15.66 7.07 14.87
C GLY A 23 -14.37 6.95 15.67
N SER A 24 -13.22 7.02 15.00
CA SER A 24 -11.90 6.96 15.63
C SER A 24 -11.00 8.06 15.09
N TYR A 25 -10.15 8.61 15.97
CA TYR A 25 -9.16 9.61 15.63
C TYR A 25 -7.89 9.35 16.42
N ILE A 26 -6.74 9.47 15.78
CA ILE A 26 -5.42 9.33 16.40
C ILE A 26 -4.53 10.49 15.97
N THR A 27 -3.78 11.04 16.92
CA THR A 27 -2.75 12.04 16.65
C THR A 27 -1.60 11.82 17.61
N GLY A 28 -0.39 12.07 17.13
CA GLY A 28 0.80 12.12 17.97
C GLY A 28 0.81 13.37 18.85
N TYR A 29 1.66 13.33 19.87
CA TYR A 29 1.85 14.37 20.88
C TYR A 29 3.32 14.83 20.89
N GLN A 30 3.58 16.09 21.31
CA GLN A 30 4.92 16.69 21.35
C GLN A 30 5.69 16.63 20.01
N GLY A 31 5.03 16.98 18.91
CA GLY A 31 5.66 17.02 17.58
C GLY A 31 6.01 15.64 17.00
N LYS A 32 5.53 14.55 17.60
CA LYS A 32 5.58 13.20 17.02
C LYS A 32 4.32 12.95 16.19
N ALA A 33 4.44 12.01 15.26
CA ALA A 33 3.33 11.47 14.48
C ALA A 33 2.86 10.13 15.07
N ALA A 34 1.59 9.78 14.87
CA ALA A 34 1.09 8.45 15.18
C ALA A 34 1.88 7.39 14.38
N PRO A 35 2.38 6.32 15.02
CA PRO A 35 3.18 5.32 14.32
C PRO A 35 2.32 4.54 13.32
N PRO A 36 2.88 4.08 12.18
CA PRO A 36 2.10 3.45 11.11
C PRO A 36 1.23 2.25 11.55
N TYR A 37 1.69 1.47 12.53
CA TYR A 37 0.97 0.29 13.02
C TYR A 37 -0.25 0.62 13.90
N GLU A 38 -0.34 1.84 14.43
CA GLU A 38 -1.50 2.34 15.21
C GLU A 38 -2.50 3.12 14.34
N ARG A 39 -2.17 3.37 13.07
CA ARG A 39 -3.08 4.04 12.13
C ARG A 39 -4.24 3.12 11.78
N PHE A 40 -5.36 3.74 11.38
CA PHE A 40 -6.56 3.00 11.04
C PHE A 40 -6.47 2.41 9.64
N TYR A 41 -7.11 1.26 9.48
CA TYR A 41 -7.30 0.57 8.22
C TYR A 41 -8.66 -0.10 8.30
N MET A 42 -9.37 -0.20 7.20
CA MET A 42 -10.70 -0.81 7.14
C MET A 42 -10.76 -1.99 6.18
N GLY A 43 -11.83 -2.75 6.29
CA GLY A 43 -12.18 -3.85 5.40
C GLY A 43 -12.14 -5.20 6.12
N GLY A 44 -12.87 -6.16 5.58
CA GLY A 44 -13.12 -7.43 6.23
C GLY A 44 -14.43 -7.44 7.02
N GLU A 45 -14.61 -8.49 7.80
CA GLU A 45 -15.91 -8.93 8.31
C GLU A 45 -16.45 -8.11 9.48
N ASN A 46 -15.56 -7.37 10.14
CA ASN A 46 -15.86 -6.55 11.31
C ASN A 46 -16.02 -5.06 10.97
N ASP A 47 -15.61 -4.64 9.76
CA ASP A 47 -15.64 -3.24 9.34
C ASP A 47 -16.56 -3.08 8.12
N ILE A 48 -16.07 -3.36 6.92
CA ILE A 48 -16.83 -3.25 5.68
C ILE A 48 -16.67 -4.56 4.93
N ARG A 49 -17.74 -5.35 4.86
CA ARG A 49 -17.73 -6.62 4.12
C ARG A 49 -17.46 -6.36 2.65
N GLY A 50 -16.95 -7.37 1.96
CA GLY A 50 -16.67 -7.28 0.53
C GLY A 50 -15.36 -6.58 0.17
N PHE A 51 -14.67 -5.94 1.11
CA PHE A 51 -13.28 -5.48 0.98
C PHE A 51 -12.33 -6.41 1.72
N ASP A 52 -11.07 -6.50 1.26
CA ASP A 52 -10.05 -7.30 1.96
C ASP A 52 -9.66 -6.64 3.29
N ILE A 53 -9.22 -7.44 4.24
CA ILE A 53 -8.81 -6.96 5.56
C ILE A 53 -7.71 -5.91 5.41
N ARG A 54 -7.91 -4.74 6.03
CA ARG A 54 -6.99 -3.59 6.00
C ARG A 54 -6.67 -3.06 4.59
N SER A 55 -7.53 -3.29 3.61
CA SER A 55 -7.35 -2.81 2.23
C SER A 55 -7.91 -1.42 1.99
N VAL A 56 -8.86 -0.97 2.81
CA VAL A 56 -9.47 0.35 2.70
C VAL A 56 -8.65 1.32 3.56
N THR A 57 -7.89 2.18 2.87
CA THR A 57 -6.92 3.10 3.47
C THR A 57 -6.57 4.19 2.45
N PRO A 58 -6.04 5.35 2.88
CA PRO A 58 -5.27 6.24 2.02
C PRO A 58 -3.99 5.58 1.53
N TYR A 59 -3.49 6.06 0.39
CA TYR A 59 -2.27 5.57 -0.23
C TYR A 59 -1.26 6.71 -0.32
N ALA A 60 0.02 6.40 -0.26
CA ALA A 60 1.08 7.37 -0.49
C ALA A 60 2.24 6.78 -1.29
N TYR A 61 3.02 7.67 -1.91
CA TYR A 61 4.33 7.30 -2.44
C TYR A 61 5.41 7.55 -1.41
N ILE A 62 6.12 6.49 -1.03
CA ILE A 62 7.26 6.56 -0.12
C ILE A 62 8.53 6.63 -0.97
N LYS A 63 9.30 7.70 -0.76
CA LYS A 63 10.61 7.87 -1.37
C LYS A 63 11.60 6.90 -0.77
N ASN A 64 12.35 6.22 -1.63
CA ASN A 64 13.43 5.33 -1.23
C ASN A 64 14.59 5.38 -2.25
N SER A 65 15.76 4.86 -1.87
CA SER A 65 16.91 4.68 -2.74
C SER A 65 17.10 3.21 -3.09
N LEU A 66 17.41 2.92 -4.36
CA LEU A 66 17.70 1.59 -4.85
C LEU A 66 19.07 1.56 -5.54
N GLN A 67 19.83 0.47 -5.37
CA GLN A 67 21.02 0.20 -6.17
C GLN A 67 20.62 -0.57 -7.44
N PHE A 68 20.76 0.07 -8.60
CA PHE A 68 20.43 -0.48 -9.92
C PHE A 68 21.70 -0.87 -10.66
N SER A 69 21.84 -2.13 -11.07
CA SER A 69 23.05 -2.58 -11.80
C SER A 69 23.04 -2.11 -13.25
N LEU A 70 24.17 -1.55 -13.70
CA LEU A 70 24.36 -1.12 -15.07
C LEU A 70 24.44 -2.34 -16.01
N MET A 71 23.65 -2.32 -17.08
CA MET A 71 23.51 -3.39 -18.06
C MET A 71 23.71 -2.87 -19.49
N ASN A 72 24.37 -3.67 -20.32
CA ASN A 72 24.48 -3.45 -21.76
C ASN A 72 23.16 -3.82 -22.46
N PRO A 73 22.91 -3.32 -23.68
CA PRO A 73 21.72 -3.68 -24.47
C PRO A 73 21.56 -5.18 -24.75
N ASP A 74 22.64 -5.97 -24.69
CA ASP A 74 22.63 -7.43 -24.86
C ASP A 74 22.20 -8.19 -23.58
N GLY A 75 21.87 -7.48 -22.50
CA GLY A 75 21.47 -8.06 -21.22
C GLY A 75 22.64 -8.51 -20.35
N SER A 76 23.89 -8.29 -20.76
CA SER A 76 25.07 -8.51 -19.92
C SER A 76 25.30 -7.33 -18.97
N PHE A 77 25.70 -7.60 -17.74
CA PHE A 77 26.04 -6.54 -16.80
C PHE A 77 27.41 -5.92 -17.10
N VAL A 78 27.57 -4.63 -16.79
CA VAL A 78 28.86 -3.94 -16.88
C VAL A 78 29.68 -4.24 -15.61
N PRO A 79 30.86 -4.89 -15.73
CA PRO A 79 31.75 -5.08 -14.61
C PRO A 79 32.13 -3.74 -13.99
N ALA A 80 32.17 -3.65 -12.67
CA ALA A 80 32.54 -2.39 -12.02
C ALA A 80 33.98 -2.02 -12.34
N SER A 81 34.89 -2.98 -12.49
CA SER A 81 36.27 -2.71 -12.88
C SER A 81 36.73 -3.67 -13.96
N THR A 82 37.51 -3.14 -14.91
CA THR A 82 38.18 -3.91 -15.97
C THR A 82 39.52 -4.50 -15.50
N THR A 83 40.04 -4.05 -14.35
CA THR A 83 41.34 -4.49 -13.79
C THR A 83 41.19 -5.42 -12.59
N ASN A 84 40.09 -5.29 -11.82
CA ASN A 84 39.81 -6.19 -10.69
C ASN A 84 38.33 -6.60 -10.65
N PRO A 85 38.01 -7.87 -10.98
CA PRO A 85 36.62 -8.34 -11.04
C PRO A 85 35.90 -8.33 -9.69
N ARG A 86 36.64 -8.21 -8.56
CA ARG A 86 36.06 -8.22 -7.20
C ARG A 86 35.65 -6.83 -6.69
N VAL A 87 35.89 -5.76 -7.44
CA VAL A 87 35.56 -4.37 -7.08
C VAL A 87 34.15 -4.04 -7.58
N GLY A 88 33.35 -3.37 -6.73
CA GLY A 88 31.95 -3.01 -7.02
C GLY A 88 30.96 -3.63 -6.03
N GLY A 89 29.69 -3.65 -6.43
CA GLY A 89 28.61 -4.28 -5.67
C GLY A 89 28.17 -5.61 -6.31
N PRO A 90 27.36 -6.42 -5.58
CA PRO A 90 26.68 -7.55 -6.21
C PRO A 90 25.83 -7.04 -7.38
N CYS A 91 25.80 -7.84 -8.44
CA CYS A 91 25.00 -7.62 -9.62
C CYS A 91 23.56 -8.02 -9.32
N ASN A 92 22.66 -7.05 -9.36
CA ASN A 92 21.26 -7.26 -9.04
C ASN A 92 20.44 -7.06 -10.33
N LEU A 93 19.90 -8.14 -10.91
CA LEU A 93 18.47 -8.32 -11.21
C LEU A 93 18.09 -9.68 -11.88
N ALA A 94 17.01 -10.24 -11.32
CA ALA A 94 15.89 -11.08 -11.81
C ALA A 94 15.97 -12.12 -12.94
N GLN A 95 16.99 -12.20 -13.80
CA GLN A 95 16.95 -13.15 -14.93
C GLN A 95 18.34 -13.56 -15.38
N GLY A 96 18.82 -14.71 -14.86
CA GLY A 96 19.63 -15.72 -15.57
C GLY A 96 21.00 -15.36 -16.13
N ASN A 97 21.37 -14.09 -16.30
CA ASN A 97 22.62 -13.68 -16.92
C ASN A 97 23.69 -13.58 -15.83
N ALA A 98 24.16 -14.76 -15.40
CA ALA A 98 25.30 -14.88 -14.51
C ALA A 98 26.53 -14.26 -15.18
N ILE A 99 27.10 -13.24 -14.54
CA ILE A 99 28.53 -12.96 -14.76
C ILE A 99 29.30 -14.12 -14.13
N ALA A 100 30.49 -14.41 -14.66
CA ALA A 100 31.35 -15.45 -14.10
C ALA A 100 31.44 -15.32 -12.56
N PRO A 101 31.49 -16.43 -11.81
CA PRO A 101 31.52 -16.41 -10.35
C PRO A 101 32.61 -15.46 -9.80
N GLY A 102 32.21 -14.48 -8.98
CA GLY A 102 33.12 -13.52 -8.35
C GLY A 102 33.23 -12.15 -9.02
N TYR A 103 32.55 -11.92 -10.15
CA TYR A 103 32.47 -10.59 -10.76
C TYR A 103 31.42 -9.71 -10.09
N LYS A 104 31.78 -8.43 -9.88
CA LYS A 104 30.93 -7.40 -9.32
C LYS A 104 30.55 -6.34 -10.36
N CYS A 105 29.40 -5.72 -10.18
CA CYS A 105 28.82 -4.77 -11.11
C CYS A 105 28.96 -3.33 -10.65
N LEU A 106 28.93 -2.44 -11.65
CA LEU A 106 28.67 -1.04 -11.39
C LEU A 106 27.20 -0.85 -11.00
N ASN A 107 26.97 -0.37 -9.78
CA ASN A 107 25.64 -0.08 -9.26
C ASN A 107 25.40 1.43 -9.21
N ILE A 108 24.22 1.82 -9.68
CA ILE A 108 23.76 3.20 -9.80
C ILE A 108 22.68 3.39 -8.74
N THR A 109 22.89 4.32 -7.82
CA THR A 109 21.86 4.66 -6.82
C THR A 109 20.78 5.51 -7.49
N ILE A 110 19.55 4.99 -7.59
CA ILE A 110 18.42 5.69 -8.21
C ILE A 110 17.30 5.95 -7.18
N PRO A 111 16.58 7.07 -7.31
CA PRO A 111 15.43 7.35 -6.47
C PRO A 111 14.22 6.60 -7.00
N ILE A 112 13.50 5.92 -6.11
CA ILE A 112 12.26 5.24 -6.43
C ILE A 112 11.15 5.71 -5.48
N ASN A 113 9.93 5.71 -5.99
CA ASN A 113 8.73 6.05 -5.25
C ASN A 113 7.85 4.80 -5.19
N THR A 114 7.76 4.16 -4.03
CA THR A 114 6.95 2.94 -3.87
C THR A 114 5.57 3.30 -3.33
N LEU A 115 4.54 2.72 -3.93
CA LEU A 115 3.18 2.85 -3.41
C LEU A 115 3.07 2.10 -2.08
N SER A 116 2.51 2.73 -1.05
CA SER A 116 2.32 2.14 0.27
C SER A 116 0.94 2.46 0.85
N PHE A 117 0.45 1.54 1.68
CA PHE A 117 -0.79 1.66 2.44
C PHE A 117 -0.50 2.33 3.78
N THR A 118 -0.86 3.60 3.90
CA THR A 118 -0.39 4.42 5.02
C THR A 118 -1.31 4.41 6.23
N GLY A 119 -2.54 3.93 6.09
CA GLY A 119 -3.59 4.04 7.10
C GLY A 119 -4.07 5.47 7.30
N GLY A 120 -5.31 5.64 7.75
CA GLY A 120 -5.85 6.93 8.17
C GLY A 120 -5.44 7.34 9.59
N ASP A 121 -5.54 8.64 9.87
CA ASP A 121 -5.54 9.15 11.25
C ASP A 121 -6.97 9.31 11.79
N THR A 122 -7.96 9.21 10.91
CA THR A 122 -9.37 9.36 11.20
C THR A 122 -10.16 8.29 10.45
N SER A 123 -11.06 7.62 11.16
CA SER A 123 -11.87 6.54 10.62
C SER A 123 -13.33 6.70 11.04
N LEU A 124 -14.26 6.49 10.11
CA LEU A 124 -15.69 6.47 10.34
C LEU A 124 -16.29 5.22 9.70
N VAL A 125 -16.92 4.36 10.50
CA VAL A 125 -17.59 3.14 10.04
C VAL A 125 -19.06 3.19 10.45
N SER A 126 -19.93 2.79 9.54
CA SER A 126 -21.33 2.53 9.82
C SER A 126 -21.73 1.18 9.25
N ASN A 127 -22.48 0.40 10.01
CA ASN A 127 -23.03 -0.85 9.56
C ASN A 127 -24.51 -0.91 9.91
N VAL A 128 -25.33 -1.41 9.00
CA VAL A 128 -26.76 -1.66 9.21
C VAL A 128 -27.05 -3.09 8.79
N GLU A 129 -27.81 -3.81 9.62
CA GLU A 129 -28.18 -5.20 9.36
C GLU A 129 -29.65 -5.46 9.66
N TYR A 130 -30.36 -6.10 8.73
CA TYR A 130 -31.70 -6.62 8.95
C TYR A 130 -31.67 -8.13 9.05
N ARG A 131 -31.93 -8.65 10.25
CA ARG A 131 -31.78 -10.07 10.61
C ARG A 131 -33.12 -10.79 10.67
N ILE A 132 -33.15 -11.96 10.04
CA ILE A 132 -34.31 -12.84 9.92
C ILE A 132 -33.89 -14.24 10.39
N PRO A 133 -34.24 -14.64 11.63
CA PRO A 133 -34.06 -16.00 12.10
C PRO A 133 -34.92 -16.97 11.26
N ILE A 134 -34.27 -17.94 10.61
CA ILE A 134 -34.93 -18.93 9.76
C ILE A 134 -35.39 -20.11 10.61
N VAL A 135 -34.43 -20.91 11.10
CA VAL A 135 -34.66 -22.12 11.89
C VAL A 135 -33.42 -22.44 12.73
N GLY A 136 -33.61 -22.82 13.98
CA GLY A 136 -32.51 -23.16 14.88
C GLY A 136 -31.45 -22.04 14.95
N PRO A 137 -30.15 -22.35 14.83
CA PRO A 137 -29.08 -21.36 14.87
C PRO A 137 -28.86 -20.61 13.53
N VAL A 138 -29.75 -20.78 12.54
CA VAL A 138 -29.59 -20.22 11.19
C VAL A 138 -30.30 -18.88 11.06
N THR A 139 -29.55 -17.84 10.69
CA THR A 139 -30.05 -16.49 10.48
C THR A 139 -29.64 -15.98 9.10
N LEU A 140 -30.59 -15.37 8.38
CA LEU A 140 -30.29 -14.57 7.19
C LEU A 140 -30.22 -13.10 7.60
N ALA A 141 -29.19 -12.38 7.13
CA ALA A 141 -29.05 -10.95 7.33
C ALA A 141 -28.85 -10.24 5.99
N PHE A 142 -29.59 -9.17 5.76
CA PHE A 142 -29.24 -8.18 4.73
C PHE A 142 -28.41 -7.10 5.38
N PHE A 143 -27.40 -6.60 4.67
CA PHE A 143 -26.51 -5.59 5.21
C PHE A 143 -26.22 -4.42 4.27
N ASP A 144 -25.87 -3.31 4.90
CA ASP A 144 -25.29 -2.13 4.29
C ASP A 144 -24.14 -1.63 5.19
N ASP A 145 -22.92 -1.68 4.67
CA ASP A 145 -21.71 -1.25 5.34
C ASP A 145 -21.15 -0.04 4.61
N PHE A 146 -20.87 1.03 5.37
CA PHE A 146 -20.23 2.24 4.89
C PHE A 146 -18.97 2.51 5.70
N GLY A 147 -17.92 2.99 5.05
CA GLY A 147 -16.82 3.56 5.80
C GLY A 147 -15.93 4.52 5.02
N LEU A 148 -15.20 5.30 5.83
CA LEU A 148 -14.33 6.36 5.39
C LEU A 148 -13.08 6.35 6.27
N ASP A 149 -11.93 6.04 5.67
CA ASP A 149 -10.62 6.06 6.33
C ASP A 149 -9.73 7.10 5.62
N PHE A 150 -9.23 8.07 6.38
CA PHE A 150 -8.57 9.26 5.81
C PHE A 150 -7.54 9.87 6.75
N ASN A 151 -6.64 10.68 6.16
CA ASN A 151 -5.77 11.57 6.91
C ASN A 151 -6.43 12.95 6.96
N ALA A 152 -6.94 13.32 8.13
CA ALA A 152 -7.40 14.66 8.43
C ALA A 152 -6.22 15.62 8.61
N ASN A 153 -5.10 15.15 9.17
CA ASN A 153 -3.91 15.96 9.42
C ASN A 153 -2.70 15.42 8.62
N SER A 154 -2.29 16.17 7.60
CA SER A 154 -1.11 15.79 6.78
C SER A 154 0.20 15.76 7.57
N GLY A 155 0.31 16.53 8.67
CA GLY A 155 1.48 16.53 9.55
C GLY A 155 1.61 15.26 10.41
N GLN A 156 0.60 14.39 10.42
CA GLN A 156 0.62 13.10 11.14
C GLN A 156 1.13 11.94 10.29
N LEU A 157 1.56 12.19 9.04
CA LEU A 157 2.15 11.18 8.18
C LEU A 157 3.51 11.68 7.67
N GLN A 158 4.57 11.20 8.30
CA GLN A 158 5.93 11.71 8.08
C GLN A 158 6.94 10.58 7.94
N LEU A 159 7.98 10.83 7.15
CA LEU A 159 9.21 10.03 7.16
C LEU A 159 9.90 10.17 8.52
N SER A 160 10.57 9.10 8.94
CA SER A 160 11.45 9.14 10.10
C SER A 160 12.58 10.15 9.85
N GLN A 161 13.03 10.82 10.91
CA GLN A 161 14.10 11.81 10.79
C GLN A 161 15.38 11.20 10.22
N ILE A 162 15.68 9.95 10.60
CA ILE A 162 16.85 9.21 10.12
C ILE A 162 16.75 8.96 8.61
N ASN A 163 15.65 8.39 8.15
CA ASN A 163 15.47 8.08 6.72
C ASN A 163 15.44 9.36 5.87
N PHE A 164 14.79 10.43 6.38
CA PHE A 164 14.78 11.72 5.70
C PHE A 164 16.19 12.30 5.54
N ASN A 165 16.99 12.31 6.62
CA ASN A 165 18.37 12.80 6.57
C ASN A 165 19.25 11.96 5.65
N GLN A 166 19.08 10.63 5.67
CA GLN A 166 19.79 9.72 4.77
C GLN A 166 19.44 10.00 3.31
N LEU A 167 18.14 10.01 2.95
CA LEU A 167 17.71 10.28 1.57
C LEU A 167 18.14 11.67 1.09
N LYS A 168 18.16 12.67 1.97
CA LYS A 168 18.62 14.02 1.64
C LYS A 168 20.13 14.10 1.40
N ALA A 169 20.92 13.30 2.11
CA ALA A 169 22.37 13.23 1.96
C ALA A 169 22.82 12.32 0.80
N THR A 170 21.98 11.36 0.38
CA THR A 170 22.27 10.45 -0.73
C THR A 170 22.41 11.22 -2.05
N LEU A 171 23.50 10.93 -2.76
CA LEU A 171 23.72 11.37 -4.13
C LEU A 171 23.22 10.27 -5.08
N PHE A 172 22.32 10.66 -5.98
CA PHE A 172 21.67 9.74 -6.92
C PHE A 172 22.33 9.83 -8.30
N GLY A 173 22.67 8.67 -8.83
CA GLY A 173 23.30 8.49 -10.13
C GLY A 173 24.79 8.16 -10.06
N CYS A 174 25.31 7.82 -11.24
CA CYS A 174 26.70 7.59 -11.58
C CYS A 174 26.88 8.08 -13.03
N PRO A 175 27.01 9.40 -13.28
CA PRO A 175 27.05 9.96 -14.64
C PRO A 175 28.31 9.55 -15.44
N SER A 176 29.36 9.15 -14.75
CA SER A 176 30.58 8.56 -15.31
C SER A 176 31.28 7.73 -14.24
N PHE A 177 32.19 6.85 -14.63
CA PHE A 177 32.98 6.01 -13.74
C PHE A 177 34.37 5.77 -14.32
N ASN A 178 35.36 5.49 -13.47
CA ASN A 178 36.72 5.17 -13.91
C ASN A 178 36.94 3.65 -14.05
N ASN A 179 38.12 3.24 -14.53
CA ASN A 179 38.47 1.82 -14.74
C ASN A 179 38.48 0.98 -13.45
N ASN A 180 38.47 1.63 -12.27
CA ASN A 180 38.40 1.00 -10.96
C ASN A 180 36.98 0.95 -10.39
N GLY A 181 35.96 1.33 -11.17
CA GLY A 181 34.56 1.29 -10.76
C GLY A 181 34.13 2.37 -9.79
N VAL A 182 34.92 3.43 -9.67
CA VAL A 182 34.56 4.59 -8.85
C VAL A 182 33.68 5.51 -9.69
N CYS A 183 32.44 5.69 -9.25
CA CYS A 183 31.49 6.62 -9.84
C CYS A 183 31.85 8.07 -9.54
N THR A 184 31.66 8.93 -10.53
CA THR A 184 31.54 10.37 -10.31
C THR A 184 30.26 10.63 -9.49
N PRO A 185 30.32 11.50 -8.46
CA PRO A 185 29.17 11.75 -7.59
C PRO A 185 27.92 12.16 -8.38
N GLY A 186 26.78 11.58 -8.00
CA GLY A 186 25.48 11.94 -8.52
C GLY A 186 24.95 13.26 -7.95
N VAL A 187 23.64 13.49 -8.11
CA VAL A 187 22.96 14.69 -7.63
C VAL A 187 22.02 14.37 -6.47
N PRO A 188 21.86 15.27 -5.46
CA PRO A 188 20.88 15.08 -4.41
C PRO A 188 19.45 15.26 -4.94
N LEU A 189 18.46 14.75 -4.21
CA LEU A 189 17.05 14.97 -4.53
C LEU A 189 16.59 16.38 -4.14
N THR A 190 16.41 17.25 -5.13
CA THR A 190 15.86 18.60 -4.93
C THR A 190 14.36 18.63 -4.62
N SER A 191 13.67 17.52 -4.85
CA SER A 191 12.25 17.35 -4.55
C SER A 191 11.97 17.02 -3.07
N LEU A 192 12.98 16.62 -2.31
CA LEU A 192 12.84 16.21 -0.91
C LEU A 192 12.99 17.42 0.02
N ASN A 193 11.92 18.21 0.14
CA ASN A 193 11.91 19.47 0.90
C ASN A 193 11.24 19.38 2.28
N SER A 194 10.40 18.36 2.50
CA SER A 194 9.73 18.12 3.79
C SER A 194 9.78 16.63 4.15
N ARG A 195 9.66 16.36 5.46
CA ARG A 195 9.44 15.02 6.01
C ARG A 195 8.02 14.52 5.76
N ASP A 196 7.07 15.41 5.49
CA ASP A 196 5.68 15.05 5.28
C ASP A 196 5.54 14.19 4.03
N ILE A 197 4.86 13.06 4.19
CA ILE A 197 4.54 12.16 3.10
C ILE A 197 3.25 12.63 2.46
N LYS A 198 3.31 12.92 1.15
CA LYS A 198 2.12 13.32 0.39
C LYS A 198 1.33 12.07 -0.03
N LEU A 199 0.04 12.11 0.25
CA LEU A 199 -0.89 11.08 -0.23
C LEU A 199 -1.03 11.13 -1.75
N VAL A 200 -1.37 9.99 -2.32
CA VAL A 200 -1.74 9.88 -3.74
C VAL A 200 -3.05 10.67 -3.96
N PRO A 201 -3.09 11.58 -4.95
CA PRO A 201 -4.31 12.33 -5.27
C PRO A 201 -5.51 11.40 -5.50
N GLY A 202 -6.66 11.77 -4.94
CA GLY A 202 -7.89 10.99 -5.11
C GLY A 202 -7.95 9.70 -4.29
N THR A 203 -7.02 9.47 -3.37
CA THR A 203 -7.07 8.30 -2.45
C THR A 203 -7.42 8.65 -1.00
N ASN A 204 -7.37 9.93 -0.64
CA ASN A 204 -7.81 10.43 0.66
C ASN A 204 -9.29 10.81 0.62
N PHE A 205 -10.02 10.66 1.73
CA PHE A 205 -11.46 10.95 1.82
C PHE A 205 -12.32 10.20 0.79
N VAL A 206 -11.94 8.97 0.44
CA VAL A 206 -12.70 8.16 -0.52
C VAL A 206 -13.67 7.24 0.23
N PRO A 207 -15.00 7.41 0.07
CA PRO A 207 -15.99 6.57 0.74
C PRO A 207 -16.00 5.16 0.11
N ARG A 208 -16.11 4.15 0.97
CA ARG A 208 -16.33 2.75 0.57
C ARG A 208 -17.68 2.32 1.11
N MET A 209 -18.37 1.52 0.33
CA MET A 209 -19.68 0.99 0.69
C MET A 209 -19.85 -0.40 0.12
N SER A 210 -20.47 -1.28 0.88
CA SER A 210 -20.90 -2.60 0.44
C SER A 210 -22.30 -2.92 0.93
N THR A 211 -23.05 -3.64 0.12
CA THR A 211 -24.37 -4.14 0.50
C THR A 211 -24.52 -5.58 0.04
N GLY A 212 -25.29 -6.38 0.76
CA GLY A 212 -25.41 -7.78 0.43
C GLY A 212 -26.29 -8.58 1.36
N ALA A 213 -26.12 -9.89 1.27
CA ALA A 213 -26.82 -10.86 2.08
C ALA A 213 -25.82 -11.85 2.69
N GLU A 214 -26.12 -12.26 3.91
CA GLU A 214 -25.30 -13.13 4.73
C GLU A 214 -26.15 -14.22 5.37
N LEU A 215 -25.69 -15.46 5.27
CA LEU A 215 -26.21 -16.60 6.01
C LEU A 215 -25.26 -16.91 7.17
N GLN A 216 -25.77 -16.86 8.39
CA GLN A 216 -25.04 -17.12 9.62
C GLN A 216 -25.54 -18.42 10.26
N VAL A 217 -24.59 -19.29 10.67
CA VAL A 217 -24.85 -20.55 11.37
C VAL A 217 -23.92 -20.65 12.57
N ILE A 218 -24.45 -20.88 13.77
CA ILE A 218 -23.63 -21.13 14.97
C ILE A 218 -23.14 -22.58 14.95
N LEU A 219 -21.81 -22.77 14.99
CA LEU A 219 -21.20 -24.09 15.00
C LEU A 219 -21.36 -24.77 16.37
N PRO A 220 -21.81 -26.04 16.44
CA PRO A 220 -22.13 -26.71 17.71
C PRO A 220 -20.94 -26.88 18.67
N VAL A 221 -19.76 -27.17 18.12
CA VAL A 221 -18.57 -27.53 18.93
C VAL A 221 -17.81 -26.31 19.42
N VAL A 222 -17.74 -25.26 18.60
CA VAL A 222 -16.88 -24.07 18.84
C VAL A 222 -17.66 -22.84 19.30
N ASN A 223 -19.00 -22.93 19.38
CA ASN A 223 -19.93 -21.81 19.62
C ASN A 223 -19.52 -20.52 18.88
N ALA A 224 -19.03 -20.70 17.66
CA ALA A 224 -18.52 -19.64 16.81
C ALA A 224 -19.44 -19.50 15.60
N PRO A 225 -19.84 -18.28 15.23
CA PRO A 225 -20.67 -18.05 14.07
C PRO A 225 -19.85 -18.21 12.78
N PHE A 226 -20.23 -19.21 11.99
CA PHE A 226 -19.82 -19.35 10.60
C PHE A 226 -20.74 -18.51 9.72
N ARG A 227 -20.17 -17.78 8.77
CA ARG A 227 -20.87 -16.82 7.91
C ARG A 227 -20.50 -17.07 6.46
N ILE A 228 -21.52 -17.11 5.61
CA ILE A 228 -21.39 -17.09 4.15
C ILE A 228 -22.06 -15.82 3.67
N TYR A 229 -21.35 -14.98 2.92
CA TYR A 229 -21.96 -13.77 2.39
C TYR A 229 -21.54 -13.47 0.96
N TYR A 230 -22.46 -12.79 0.27
CA TYR A 230 -22.20 -12.12 -0.99
C TYR A 230 -22.34 -10.61 -0.77
N ALA A 231 -21.33 -9.85 -1.19
CA ALA A 231 -21.29 -8.40 -1.12
C ALA A 231 -21.17 -7.80 -2.52
N TYR A 232 -21.95 -6.76 -2.79
CA TYR A 232 -21.79 -5.84 -3.91
C TYR A 232 -21.30 -4.50 -3.39
N ASN A 233 -20.24 -3.95 -4.00
CA ASN A 233 -19.58 -2.74 -3.54
C ASN A 233 -19.94 -1.56 -4.48
N PRO A 234 -20.98 -0.75 -4.17
CA PRO A 234 -21.37 0.40 -5.00
C PRO A 234 -20.35 1.53 -4.99
N LEU A 235 -19.67 1.77 -3.86
CA LEU A 235 -18.61 2.78 -3.72
C LEU A 235 -17.26 2.07 -3.55
N ILE A 236 -16.37 2.30 -4.51
CA ILE A 236 -15.03 1.71 -4.57
C ILE A 236 -14.02 2.75 -5.05
N LEU A 237 -12.75 2.55 -4.72
CA LEU A 237 -11.62 3.17 -5.40
C LEU A 237 -11.35 2.42 -6.71
N ASN A 238 -11.44 3.16 -7.81
CA ASN A 238 -11.04 2.70 -9.13
C ASN A 238 -10.35 3.86 -9.86
N SER A 239 -9.03 3.95 -9.72
CA SER A 239 -8.24 5.02 -10.31
C SER A 239 -6.87 4.52 -10.75
N THR A 240 -6.24 5.25 -11.65
CA THR A 240 -4.84 5.04 -12.02
C THR A 240 -4.01 6.17 -11.42
N THR A 241 -2.84 5.83 -10.90
CA THR A 241 -1.91 6.80 -10.32
C THR A 241 -0.51 6.51 -10.81
N ALA A 242 0.29 7.55 -11.02
CA ALA A 242 1.71 7.43 -11.28
C ALA A 242 2.48 8.27 -10.25
N SER A 243 3.60 7.75 -9.79
CA SER A 243 4.52 8.55 -8.97
C SER A 243 5.23 9.57 -9.87
N ALA A 244 5.72 10.65 -9.27
CA ALA A 244 6.63 11.54 -9.98
C ALA A 244 7.88 10.74 -10.38
N ASN A 245 8.20 10.73 -11.68
CA ASN A 245 9.42 10.09 -12.15
C ASN A 245 10.62 11.00 -11.84
N GLU A 246 11.41 10.61 -10.85
CA GLU A 246 12.63 11.31 -10.43
C GLU A 246 13.89 10.71 -11.04
N ILE A 247 13.74 9.61 -11.78
CA ILE A 247 14.83 8.97 -12.52
C ILE A 247 15.08 9.82 -13.77
N THR A 248 16.25 10.45 -13.83
CA THR A 248 16.66 11.29 -14.97
C THR A 248 17.77 10.62 -15.75
N ARG A 249 17.90 10.97 -17.04
CA ARG A 249 18.96 10.43 -17.89
C ARG A 249 20.36 10.74 -17.35
N GLY A 250 20.55 11.90 -16.72
CA GLY A 250 21.84 12.32 -16.16
C GLY A 250 22.34 11.46 -15.00
N MET A 251 21.48 10.60 -14.40
CA MET A 251 21.90 9.65 -13.36
C MET A 251 22.69 8.46 -13.92
N PHE A 252 22.71 8.25 -15.22
CA PHE A 252 23.34 7.09 -15.85
C PHE A 252 24.52 7.53 -16.71
N PRO A 253 25.55 6.68 -16.90
CA PRO A 253 26.66 6.98 -17.79
C PRO A 253 26.20 7.28 -19.23
N ALA A 254 26.98 8.06 -19.97
CA ALA A 254 26.76 8.18 -21.42
C ALA A 254 27.06 6.84 -22.13
N GLY A 255 26.41 6.60 -23.27
CA GLY A 255 26.62 5.41 -24.10
C GLY A 255 25.61 4.28 -23.88
N GLY A 256 25.75 3.21 -24.68
CA GLY A 256 24.71 2.18 -24.85
C GLY A 256 24.25 1.51 -23.56
N ALA A 257 25.17 1.21 -22.63
CA ALA A 257 24.81 0.62 -21.35
C ALA A 257 23.97 1.57 -20.48
N GLY A 258 24.33 2.85 -20.43
CA GLY A 258 23.63 3.83 -19.62
C GLY A 258 22.28 4.23 -20.22
N ASP A 259 22.18 4.36 -21.55
CA ASP A 259 20.91 4.60 -22.24
C ASP A 259 19.92 3.45 -22.02
N TYR A 260 20.40 2.22 -22.17
CA TYR A 260 19.59 1.02 -21.97
C TYR A 260 19.16 0.85 -20.50
N SER A 261 20.09 1.01 -19.56
CA SER A 261 19.80 0.92 -18.13
C SER A 261 18.84 2.01 -17.66
N TYR A 262 18.95 3.23 -18.18
CA TYR A 262 17.99 4.30 -17.92
C TYR A 262 16.58 3.95 -18.41
N ALA A 263 16.47 3.45 -19.64
CA ALA A 263 15.18 3.03 -20.21
C ALA A 263 14.55 1.90 -19.37
N LEU A 264 15.35 0.91 -18.99
CA LEU A 264 14.92 -0.21 -18.15
C LEU A 264 14.50 0.25 -16.75
N ALA A 265 15.28 1.10 -16.09
CA ALA A 265 14.96 1.63 -14.77
C ALA A 265 13.63 2.41 -14.78
N LYS A 266 13.39 3.22 -15.82
CA LYS A 266 12.13 3.93 -16.01
C LYS A 266 10.96 2.96 -16.22
N GLN A 267 11.16 1.90 -17.00
CA GLN A 267 10.13 0.89 -17.22
C GLN A 267 9.78 0.11 -15.94
N LEU A 268 10.75 -0.17 -15.09
CA LEU A 268 10.53 -0.95 -13.87
C LEU A 268 9.94 -0.11 -12.73
N TYR A 269 10.33 1.16 -12.61
CA TYR A 269 10.05 1.97 -11.41
C TYR A 269 9.25 3.25 -11.66
N ALA A 270 8.94 3.59 -12.91
CA ALA A 270 8.09 4.75 -13.25
C ALA A 270 6.76 4.34 -13.92
N THR A 271 6.30 3.11 -13.71
CA THR A 271 5.02 2.62 -14.22
C THR A 271 3.84 3.09 -13.35
N PRO A 272 2.69 3.42 -13.97
CA PRO A 272 1.48 3.70 -13.22
C PRO A 272 0.95 2.46 -12.48
N TYR A 273 0.34 2.69 -11.32
CA TYR A 273 -0.42 1.70 -10.57
C TYR A 273 -1.90 1.81 -10.90
N LEU A 274 -2.57 0.67 -11.05
CA LEU A 274 -4.02 0.56 -11.08
C LEU A 274 -4.53 0.28 -9.66
N LEU A 275 -5.21 1.25 -9.06
CA LEU A 275 -5.86 1.11 -7.76
C LEU A 275 -7.31 0.68 -8.01
N ARG A 276 -7.55 -0.64 -8.01
CA ARG A 276 -8.86 -1.21 -8.29
C ARG A 276 -9.29 -2.14 -7.16
N GLU A 277 -10.36 -1.74 -6.48
CA GLU A 277 -11.04 -2.56 -5.48
C GLU A 277 -12.10 -3.48 -6.14
N PRO A 278 -12.44 -4.63 -5.52
CA PRO A 278 -13.43 -5.56 -6.07
C PRO A 278 -14.84 -4.94 -6.07
N ARG A 279 -15.61 -5.16 -7.13
CA ARG A 279 -17.03 -4.75 -7.20
C ARG A 279 -17.97 -5.76 -6.53
N LYS A 280 -17.54 -7.01 -6.43
CA LYS A 280 -18.33 -8.14 -5.96
C LYS A 280 -17.41 -9.11 -5.24
N THR A 281 -17.87 -9.63 -4.12
CA THR A 281 -17.09 -10.56 -3.32
C THR A 281 -18.01 -11.62 -2.73
N PHE A 282 -17.56 -12.87 -2.72
CA PHE A 282 -18.21 -13.98 -2.04
C PHE A 282 -17.22 -14.60 -1.06
N ARG A 283 -17.59 -14.75 0.22
CA ARG A 283 -16.68 -15.23 1.26
C ARG A 283 -17.34 -16.17 2.25
N PHE A 284 -16.47 -16.98 2.85
CA PHE A 284 -16.72 -17.85 3.99
C PHE A 284 -15.83 -17.38 5.13
N THR A 285 -16.39 -17.22 6.33
CA THR A 285 -15.65 -16.69 7.47
C THR A 285 -16.21 -17.21 8.79
N VAL A 286 -15.38 -17.16 9.83
CA VAL A 286 -15.78 -17.40 11.22
C VAL A 286 -15.46 -16.13 11.99
N SER A 287 -16.49 -15.36 12.30
CA SER A 287 -16.37 -14.06 12.98
C SER A 287 -17.70 -13.65 13.56
N THR A 288 -17.69 -12.96 14.69
CA THR A 288 -18.91 -12.28 15.17
C THR A 288 -19.26 -11.15 14.22
N THR A 289 -20.54 -10.82 14.16
CA THR A 289 -20.94 -9.49 13.67
C THR A 289 -20.46 -8.45 14.67
N PHE A 290 -20.56 -7.19 14.30
CA PHE A 290 -20.41 -6.12 15.26
C PHE A 290 -21.49 -6.16 16.36
#